data_AF-A0A814H3M1-F1
#
_entry.id   AF-A0A814H3M1-F1
#
_cell.length_a   1.000
_cell.length_b   1.000
_cell.length_c   1.000
_cell.angle_alpha   90.00
_cell.angle_beta   90.00
_cell.angle_gamma   90.00
#
_symmetry.space_group_name_H-M   'P 1'
#
loop_
_entity.id
_entity.type
_entity.pdbx_description
1 polymer ?
#
loop_
_entity_poly.entity_id
_entity_poly.type
_entity_poly.pdbx_seq_one_letter_code
_entity_poly.pdbx_strand_id
1 'polypeptide(L)'
;MNFEYDSDFSGQSSTTGYSTDDSANNVIEPDDNFDLLENDEDLDDDLLNDSERKCALVEEAIIKRGIEEDTPKPKIYVDEINNIVSEGLDHEQVAAFLNLKQNQILQRAYRAREKYQPKRVKCTKDIDLDNKFGLTTDNKPFVLFDSNDQDRIIAFCSPVGLEILKKTKQIHVDGTFKSTPKIFYQTYGLHSWLFGQMFPSVYVLLGQKTERIYRKMLSLLKEACHEHGIILNFENLLWAVNIILRIDTIGLKIAYNSNDDIQFFIKSFITLSMVPLDKIDEAFGIILENKNKLFEKLTSNLLTIGSSNNLLTISSSARGRGGARGRGRGRGRGRSRGRGLGRGQNVENSEQLTLEIELNESDICKLLENFVAYFVDTWFEGGFDTEIWNHAKTIGPRTNNHVEGFHNRLNKWIRKPIDLAQYLR
;
A
#
# COMPACT_ATOMS: atom_id res chain seq x y z
N MET A 1 -6.70 -19.27 -42.09
CA MET A 1 -6.27 -20.65 -42.33
C MET A 1 -7.09 -21.51 -41.40
N ASN A 2 -8.12 -22.14 -41.97
CA ASN A 2 -8.86 -23.25 -41.37
C ASN A 2 -8.03 -24.53 -41.48
N PHE A 3 -8.47 -25.57 -40.77
CA PHE A 3 -8.34 -27.02 -40.99
C PHE A 3 -8.05 -27.69 -39.64
N GLU A 4 -8.67 -28.78 -39.22
CA GLU A 4 -9.99 -29.39 -39.43
C GLU A 4 -10.07 -30.50 -38.36
N TYR A 5 -11.29 -30.76 -37.90
CA TYR A 5 -11.65 -31.94 -37.11
C TYR A 5 -11.67 -33.15 -38.03
N ASP A 6 -11.30 -34.34 -37.55
CA ASP A 6 -11.97 -35.56 -38.01
C ASP A 6 -11.97 -36.65 -36.93
N SER A 7 -13.16 -37.21 -36.79
CA SER A 7 -13.58 -38.33 -35.97
C SER A 7 -13.68 -39.59 -36.84
N ASP A 8 -13.53 -40.78 -36.25
CA ASP A 8 -14.50 -41.88 -36.32
C ASP A 8 -13.89 -43.30 -36.27
N PHE A 9 -14.80 -44.23 -35.90
CA PHE A 9 -14.80 -45.71 -35.96
C PHE A 9 -14.16 -46.45 -34.77
N SER A 10 -14.87 -47.12 -33.84
CA SER A 10 -16.11 -47.93 -33.77
C SER A 10 -15.95 -49.44 -34.10
N GLY A 11 -16.46 -50.27 -33.16
CA GLY A 11 -16.79 -51.72 -33.28
C GLY A 11 -15.66 -52.70 -32.97
N GLN A 12 -15.82 -53.87 -32.33
CA GLN A 12 -16.97 -54.69 -31.91
C GLN A 12 -16.36 -55.86 -31.08
N SER A 13 -16.78 -56.11 -29.82
CA SER A 13 -17.76 -57.11 -29.34
C SER A 13 -17.34 -58.60 -29.24
N SER A 14 -17.63 -59.16 -28.03
CA SER A 14 -18.10 -60.53 -27.69
C SER A 14 -17.12 -61.73 -27.85
N THR A 15 -17.07 -62.79 -27.02
CA THR A 15 -18.08 -63.46 -26.15
C THR A 15 -17.42 -64.55 -25.26
N THR A 16 -17.96 -64.73 -24.05
CA THR A 16 -18.17 -65.92 -23.17
C THR A 16 -17.58 -67.32 -23.44
N GLY A 17 -17.27 -68.05 -22.34
CA GLY A 17 -17.30 -69.53 -22.29
C GLY A 17 -16.90 -70.13 -20.92
N TYR A 18 -17.80 -70.91 -20.31
CA TYR A 18 -17.71 -71.56 -18.99
C TYR A 18 -17.32 -73.06 -19.09
N SER A 19 -16.69 -73.58 -18.02
CA SER A 19 -16.85 -74.94 -17.42
C SER A 19 -16.34 -76.20 -18.16
N THR A 20 -15.54 -77.05 -17.49
CA THR A 20 -15.96 -78.26 -16.72
C THR A 20 -14.76 -79.09 -16.22
N ASP A 21 -15.02 -79.79 -15.11
CA ASP A 21 -14.27 -80.84 -14.38
C ASP A 21 -13.57 -81.93 -15.23
N ASP A 22 -12.54 -82.63 -14.71
CA ASP A 22 -12.72 -83.89 -13.95
C ASP A 22 -11.41 -84.67 -13.64
N SER A 23 -11.29 -85.04 -12.35
CA SER A 23 -10.79 -86.28 -11.71
C SER A 23 -9.54 -87.10 -12.18
N ALA A 24 -8.56 -87.13 -11.27
CA ALA A 24 -8.12 -88.30 -10.44
C ALA A 24 -6.99 -89.29 -10.85
N ASN A 25 -6.12 -89.50 -9.84
CA ASN A 25 -5.37 -90.69 -9.40
C ASN A 25 -3.99 -91.05 -10.00
N ASN A 26 -2.92 -90.89 -9.20
CA ASN A 26 -2.36 -92.02 -8.44
C ASN A 26 -1.28 -91.62 -7.41
N VAL A 27 -1.31 -92.37 -6.30
CA VAL A 27 -0.49 -92.32 -5.09
C VAL A 27 0.83 -93.10 -5.29
N ILE A 28 1.94 -92.62 -4.72
CA ILE A 28 2.99 -93.36 -3.96
C ILE A 28 3.96 -92.32 -3.34
N GLU A 29 4.07 -92.31 -2.01
CA GLU A 29 5.18 -91.77 -1.19
C GLU A 29 5.91 -92.95 -0.52
N PRO A 30 7.05 -92.81 0.20
CA PRO A 30 8.02 -91.70 0.34
C PRO A 30 9.50 -92.17 0.15
N ASP A 31 10.46 -91.24 0.11
CA ASP A 31 11.73 -91.37 0.84
C ASP A 31 12.55 -90.05 0.82
N ASP A 32 12.91 -89.60 2.02
CA ASP A 32 14.10 -88.84 2.43
C ASP A 32 14.43 -87.45 1.83
N ASN A 33 13.89 -86.46 2.55
CA ASN A 33 14.39 -85.11 2.86
C ASN A 33 15.88 -84.79 2.60
N PHE A 34 16.21 -83.85 1.68
CA PHE A 34 17.10 -82.67 1.87
C PHE A 34 17.39 -81.96 0.52
N ASP A 35 16.79 -80.78 0.28
CA ASP A 35 17.50 -79.53 -0.07
C ASP A 35 16.52 -78.44 -0.59
N LEU A 36 16.35 -77.44 0.27
CA LEU A 36 16.17 -76.00 -0.01
C LEU A 36 15.49 -75.62 -1.34
N LEU A 37 14.17 -75.37 -1.28
CA LEU A 37 13.57 -74.33 -2.11
C LEU A 37 13.97 -72.99 -1.49
N GLU A 38 14.92 -72.32 -2.14
CA GLU A 38 15.22 -70.92 -1.92
C GLU A 38 13.94 -70.09 -2.11
N ASN A 39 13.75 -69.17 -1.18
CA ASN A 39 12.71 -68.16 -1.24
C ASN A 39 12.94 -67.28 -2.47
N ASP A 40 12.04 -67.33 -3.46
CA ASP A 40 11.86 -66.23 -4.39
C ASP A 40 11.12 -65.08 -3.66
N GLU A 41 11.84 -64.41 -2.76
CA GLU A 41 11.48 -63.10 -2.17
C GLU A 41 12.28 -61.97 -2.86
N ASP A 42 12.50 -62.04 -4.17
CA ASP A 42 13.11 -60.95 -4.95
C ASP A 42 12.03 -60.18 -5.73
N LEU A 43 11.04 -59.62 -5.02
CA LEU A 43 10.18 -58.56 -5.56
C LEU A 43 10.93 -57.22 -5.50
N ASP A 44 11.75 -56.99 -6.53
CA ASP A 44 12.25 -55.72 -7.08
C ASP A 44 12.54 -54.54 -6.11
N ASP A 45 13.65 -54.64 -5.39
CA ASP A 45 14.29 -53.51 -4.68
C ASP A 45 14.70 -52.36 -5.64
N ASP A 46 14.87 -52.66 -6.94
CA ASP A 46 15.24 -51.70 -8.00
C ASP A 46 14.07 -50.78 -8.44
N LEU A 47 12.81 -51.26 -8.43
CA LEU A 47 11.63 -50.46 -8.81
C LEU A 47 11.21 -49.46 -7.71
N LEU A 48 11.35 -49.86 -6.44
CA LEU A 48 11.13 -48.99 -5.28
C LEU A 48 12.13 -47.81 -5.28
N ASN A 49 13.39 -48.08 -5.61
CA ASN A 49 14.43 -47.06 -5.72
C ASN A 49 14.14 -46.02 -6.81
N ASP A 50 13.53 -46.41 -7.92
CA ASP A 50 13.24 -45.50 -9.04
C ASP A 50 12.04 -44.58 -8.75
N SER A 51 11.01 -45.12 -8.09
CA SER A 51 9.85 -44.34 -7.63
C SER A 51 10.24 -43.33 -6.55
N GLU A 52 11.11 -43.71 -5.61
CA GLU A 52 11.62 -42.80 -4.58
C GLU A 52 12.50 -41.69 -5.16
N ARG A 53 13.34 -42.00 -6.16
CA ARG A 53 14.13 -41.00 -6.91
C ARG A 53 13.24 -40.00 -7.64
N LYS A 54 12.21 -40.48 -8.35
CA LYS A 54 11.22 -39.61 -9.02
C LYS A 54 10.51 -38.71 -8.02
N CYS A 55 10.07 -39.23 -6.87
CA CYS A 55 9.51 -38.41 -5.80
C CYS A 55 10.47 -37.32 -5.32
N ALA A 56 11.75 -37.66 -5.11
CA ALA A 56 12.75 -36.72 -4.63
C ALA A 56 13.02 -35.57 -5.62
N LEU A 57 13.09 -35.85 -6.93
CA LEU A 57 13.26 -34.84 -7.98
C LEU A 57 12.10 -33.84 -8.00
N VAL A 58 10.87 -34.34 -7.83
CA VAL A 58 9.66 -33.52 -7.81
C VAL A 58 9.61 -32.67 -6.55
N GLU A 59 9.94 -33.24 -5.39
CA GLU A 59 10.08 -32.48 -4.15
C GLU A 59 11.09 -31.34 -4.31
N GLU A 60 12.25 -31.62 -4.93
CA GLU A 60 13.29 -30.63 -5.19
C GLU A 60 12.80 -29.53 -6.15
N ALA A 61 12.09 -29.88 -7.22
CA ALA A 61 11.50 -28.92 -8.15
C ALA A 61 10.48 -28.00 -7.46
N ILE A 62 9.57 -28.55 -6.65
CA ILE A 62 8.58 -27.78 -5.87
C ILE A 62 9.27 -26.83 -4.89
N ILE A 63 10.33 -27.30 -4.21
CA ILE A 63 11.09 -26.48 -3.27
C ILE A 63 11.81 -25.35 -4.01
N LYS A 64 12.50 -25.65 -5.13
CA LYS A 64 13.24 -24.69 -5.94
C LYS A 64 12.32 -23.62 -6.51
N ARG A 65 11.24 -24.02 -7.20
CA ARG A 65 10.20 -23.10 -7.70
C ARG A 65 9.56 -22.33 -6.55
N GLY A 66 9.33 -22.97 -5.40
CA GLY A 66 8.80 -22.32 -4.21
C GLY A 66 9.72 -21.27 -3.56
N ILE A 67 11.02 -21.29 -3.86
CA ILE A 67 12.01 -20.29 -3.45
C ILE A 67 12.08 -19.14 -4.47
N GLU A 68 12.10 -19.49 -5.75
CA GLU A 68 12.35 -18.57 -6.88
C GLU A 68 11.10 -17.81 -7.32
N GLU A 69 9.94 -18.46 -7.36
CA GLU A 69 8.67 -17.88 -7.81
C GLU A 69 7.89 -17.21 -6.67
N ASP A 70 7.14 -16.16 -7.00
CA ASP A 70 6.17 -15.54 -6.08
C ASP A 70 4.77 -16.19 -6.15
N THR A 71 4.61 -17.21 -7.00
CA THR A 71 3.41 -18.05 -7.07
C THR A 71 3.12 -18.70 -5.70
N PRO A 72 1.85 -18.77 -5.23
CA PRO A 72 1.53 -19.47 -4.00
C PRO A 72 2.03 -20.92 -4.04
N LYS A 73 2.79 -21.35 -3.02
CA LYS A 73 3.35 -22.72 -2.95
C LYS A 73 2.32 -23.84 -3.14
N PRO A 74 1.08 -23.73 -2.63
CA PRO A 74 0.06 -24.74 -2.92
C PRO A 74 -0.27 -24.84 -4.42
N LYS A 75 -0.20 -23.72 -5.16
CA LYS A 75 -0.39 -23.71 -6.60
C LYS A 75 0.81 -24.32 -7.33
N ILE A 76 2.04 -23.94 -6.96
CA ILE A 76 3.27 -24.57 -7.50
C ILE A 76 3.23 -26.09 -7.30
N TYR A 77 2.83 -26.54 -6.12
CA TYR A 77 2.66 -27.96 -5.80
C TYR A 77 1.66 -28.64 -6.75
N VAL A 78 0.46 -28.07 -6.92
CA VAL A 78 -0.56 -28.62 -7.81
C VAL A 78 -0.11 -28.63 -9.26
N ASP A 79 0.54 -27.55 -9.73
CA ASP A 79 1.06 -27.44 -11.09
C ASP A 79 2.10 -28.54 -11.36
N GLU A 80 3.02 -28.80 -10.43
CA GLU A 80 4.04 -29.83 -10.58
C GLU A 80 3.45 -31.24 -10.59
N ILE A 81 2.50 -31.52 -9.68
CA ILE A 81 1.80 -32.82 -9.65
C ILE A 81 1.03 -33.07 -10.94
N ASN A 82 0.34 -32.06 -11.48
CA ASN A 82 -0.40 -32.18 -12.72
C ASN A 82 0.51 -32.45 -13.93
N ASN A 83 1.69 -31.82 -13.97
CA ASN A 83 2.67 -32.08 -15.03
C ASN A 83 3.11 -33.55 -15.03
N ILE A 84 3.38 -34.11 -13.86
CA ILE A 84 3.81 -35.52 -13.70
C ILE A 84 2.71 -36.51 -14.08
N VAL A 85 1.47 -36.26 -13.67
CA VAL A 85 0.32 -37.12 -14.03
C VAL A 85 0.09 -37.12 -15.54
N SER A 86 0.37 -36.02 -16.23
CA SER A 86 0.26 -35.96 -17.69
C SER A 86 1.31 -36.79 -18.44
N GLU A 87 2.33 -37.32 -17.75
CA GLU A 87 3.42 -38.12 -18.34
C GLU A 87 3.22 -39.65 -18.25
N GLY A 88 2.25 -40.21 -17.49
CA GLY A 88 1.87 -41.65 -17.53
C GLY A 88 1.39 -42.31 -16.22
N LEU A 89 1.00 -43.61 -16.27
CA LEU A 89 0.45 -44.39 -15.12
C LEU A 89 1.45 -44.67 -13.98
N ASP A 90 2.73 -44.88 -14.29
CA ASP A 90 3.81 -45.04 -13.29
C ASP A 90 3.96 -43.77 -12.42
N HIS A 91 3.64 -42.62 -13.01
CA HIS A 91 3.68 -41.32 -12.36
C HIS A 91 2.44 -41.04 -11.49
N GLU A 92 1.32 -41.76 -11.68
CA GLU A 92 0.11 -41.61 -10.88
C GLU A 92 0.30 -42.16 -9.45
N GLN A 93 1.05 -43.25 -9.31
CA GLN A 93 1.44 -43.79 -8.00
C GLN A 93 2.40 -42.84 -7.27
N VAL A 94 3.36 -42.25 -8.00
CA VAL A 94 4.26 -41.19 -7.51
C VAL A 94 3.45 -39.97 -7.04
N ALA A 95 2.45 -39.53 -7.81
CA ALA A 95 1.58 -38.43 -7.44
C ALA A 95 0.76 -38.72 -6.17
N ALA A 96 0.22 -39.94 -6.04
CA ALA A 96 -0.48 -40.37 -4.84
C ALA A 96 0.42 -40.34 -3.59
N PHE A 97 1.67 -40.82 -3.72
CA PHE A 97 2.65 -40.80 -2.63
C PHE A 97 3.06 -39.37 -2.23
N LEU A 98 3.30 -38.50 -3.20
CA LEU A 98 3.60 -37.08 -2.95
C LEU A 98 2.43 -36.38 -2.24
N ASN A 99 1.19 -36.70 -2.61
CA ASN A 99 -0.01 -36.14 -1.95
C ASN A 99 -0.12 -36.52 -0.48
N LEU A 100 0.33 -37.72 -0.08
CA LEU A 100 0.43 -38.10 1.34
C LEU A 100 1.46 -37.21 2.08
N LYS A 101 2.50 -36.76 1.39
CA LYS A 101 3.58 -35.91 1.94
C LYS A 101 3.38 -34.41 1.69
N GLN A 102 2.28 -33.99 1.05
CA GLN A 102 2.06 -32.61 0.62
C GLN A 102 2.37 -31.56 1.69
N ASN A 103 1.83 -31.76 2.90
CA ASN A 103 2.06 -30.81 4.01
C ASN A 103 3.53 -30.72 4.40
N GLN A 104 4.27 -31.83 4.40
CA GLN A 104 5.69 -31.85 4.74
C GLN A 104 6.52 -31.14 3.67
N ILE A 105 6.23 -31.40 2.39
CA ILE A 105 6.89 -30.77 1.24
C ILE A 105 6.65 -29.26 1.25
N LEU A 106 5.40 -28.83 1.45
CA LEU A 106 5.06 -27.42 1.57
C LEU A 106 5.79 -26.76 2.75
N GLN A 107 5.82 -27.40 3.93
CA GLN A 107 6.57 -26.89 5.09
C GLN A 107 8.07 -26.76 4.81
N ARG A 108 8.69 -27.73 4.12
CA ARG A 108 10.09 -27.66 3.68
C ARG A 108 10.30 -26.51 2.71
N ALA A 109 9.41 -26.31 1.73
CA ALA A 109 9.46 -25.18 0.80
C ALA A 109 9.28 -23.83 1.51
N TYR A 110 8.40 -23.73 2.52
CA TYR A 110 8.25 -22.53 3.36
C TYR A 110 9.52 -22.23 4.16
N ARG A 111 10.10 -23.24 4.84
CA ARG A 111 11.35 -23.10 5.62
C ARG A 111 12.57 -22.80 4.74
N ALA A 112 12.66 -23.45 3.58
CA ALA A 112 13.72 -23.19 2.63
C ALA A 112 13.66 -21.74 2.13
N ARG A 113 12.45 -21.24 1.81
CA ARG A 113 12.28 -19.81 1.47
C ARG A 113 12.67 -18.90 2.62
N GLU A 114 12.35 -19.22 3.87
CA GLU A 114 12.76 -18.42 5.04
C GLU A 114 14.28 -18.24 5.12
N LYS A 115 15.06 -19.27 4.73
CA LYS A 115 16.53 -19.21 4.66
C LYS A 115 17.06 -18.27 3.56
N TYR A 116 16.29 -18.08 2.49
CA TYR A 116 16.63 -17.20 1.34
C TYR A 116 15.84 -15.88 1.33
N GLN A 117 14.92 -15.66 2.28
CA GLN A 117 14.30 -14.37 2.46
C GLN A 117 15.33 -13.42 3.08
N PRO A 118 15.37 -12.15 2.66
CA PRO A 118 16.19 -11.17 3.33
C PRO A 118 15.84 -11.16 4.81
N LYS A 119 16.85 -11.13 5.67
CA LYS A 119 16.62 -10.94 7.10
C LYS A 119 15.71 -9.73 7.26
N ARG A 120 14.60 -9.91 7.96
CA ARG A 120 13.60 -8.86 8.18
C ARG A 120 14.30 -7.60 8.65
N VAL A 121 14.23 -6.55 7.82
CA VAL A 121 14.84 -5.25 8.08
C VAL A 121 14.22 -4.68 9.35
N LYS A 122 15.05 -4.42 10.37
CA LYS A 122 14.58 -3.95 11.69
C LYS A 122 14.57 -2.43 11.76
N CYS A 123 15.54 -1.77 11.11
CA CYS A 123 15.60 -0.33 11.01
C CYS A 123 16.00 0.11 9.61
N THR A 124 15.80 1.39 9.31
CA THR A 124 16.10 1.98 8.00
C THR A 124 17.58 1.87 7.62
N LYS A 125 18.51 1.73 8.58
CA LYS A 125 19.95 1.57 8.32
C LYS A 125 20.31 0.19 7.77
N ASP A 126 19.50 -0.83 8.05
CA ASP A 126 19.75 -2.20 7.60
C ASP A 126 19.28 -2.43 6.14
N ILE A 127 18.74 -1.38 5.49
CA ILE A 127 18.29 -1.46 4.10
C ILE A 127 19.52 -1.37 3.20
N ASP A 128 19.76 -2.47 2.49
CA ASP A 128 20.69 -2.58 1.38
C ASP A 128 19.90 -2.61 0.06
N LEU A 129 20.19 -1.65 -0.82
CA LEU A 129 19.56 -1.49 -2.13
C LEU A 129 20.52 -1.82 -3.29
N ASP A 130 21.78 -2.18 -3.02
CA ASP A 130 22.75 -2.56 -4.06
C ASP A 130 22.52 -4.00 -4.57
N ASN A 131 21.44 -4.62 -4.11
CA ASN A 131 21.00 -5.95 -4.48
C ASN A 131 19.73 -5.89 -5.37
N LYS A 132 19.05 -7.03 -5.56
CA LYS A 132 17.84 -7.14 -6.38
C LYS A 132 16.70 -6.17 -6.00
N PHE A 133 16.67 -5.64 -4.78
CA PHE A 133 15.64 -4.68 -4.35
C PHE A 133 15.87 -3.26 -4.89
N GLY A 134 17.08 -2.98 -5.39
CA GLY A 134 17.36 -1.74 -6.13
C GLY A 134 16.92 -1.79 -7.60
N LEU A 135 16.43 -2.95 -8.06
CA LEU A 135 16.10 -3.23 -9.44
C LEU A 135 14.60 -3.54 -9.61
N THR A 136 14.08 -3.32 -10.81
CA THR A 136 12.77 -3.80 -11.24
C THR A 136 12.79 -5.32 -11.47
N THR A 137 11.62 -5.92 -11.65
CA THR A 137 11.49 -7.36 -11.98
C THR A 137 12.15 -7.75 -13.31
N ASP A 138 12.35 -6.79 -14.21
CA ASP A 138 13.13 -6.94 -15.46
C ASP A 138 14.59 -6.45 -15.34
N ASN A 139 15.13 -6.40 -14.12
CA ASN A 139 16.52 -6.06 -13.79
C ASN A 139 16.99 -4.65 -14.24
N LYS A 140 16.08 -3.69 -14.32
CA LYS A 140 16.41 -2.29 -14.60
C LYS A 140 16.57 -1.50 -13.30
N PRO A 141 17.33 -0.39 -13.30
CA PRO A 141 17.44 0.47 -12.14
C PRO A 141 16.06 0.95 -11.66
N PHE A 142 15.78 0.81 -10.36
CA PHE A 142 14.52 1.23 -9.76
C PHE A 142 14.66 2.29 -8.69
N VAL A 143 15.83 2.37 -8.03
CA VAL A 143 16.12 3.44 -7.07
C VAL A 143 16.40 4.72 -7.83
N LEU A 144 15.60 5.75 -7.57
CA LEU A 144 15.82 7.10 -8.09
C LEU A 144 16.86 7.83 -7.23
N PHE A 145 16.72 7.77 -5.91
CA PHE A 145 17.73 8.24 -4.97
C PHE A 145 17.56 7.60 -3.59
N ASP A 146 18.63 7.64 -2.81
CA ASP A 146 18.64 7.27 -1.39
C ASP A 146 19.50 8.27 -0.61
N SER A 147 18.87 9.00 0.32
CA SER A 147 19.56 10.06 1.05
C SER A 147 20.55 9.53 2.11
N ASN A 148 20.40 8.26 2.52
CA ASN A 148 21.26 7.54 3.45
C ASN A 148 21.69 8.30 4.73
N ASP A 149 20.81 9.16 5.26
CA ASP A 149 21.05 9.94 6.47
C ASP A 149 20.12 9.55 7.63
N GLN A 150 20.15 10.30 8.74
CA GLN A 150 19.34 10.01 9.93
C GLN A 150 17.83 10.02 9.63
N ASP A 151 17.39 10.89 8.73
CA ASP A 151 16.03 10.96 8.21
C ASP A 151 16.02 10.40 6.78
N ARG A 152 16.54 9.17 6.60
CA ARG A 152 16.67 8.48 5.31
C ARG A 152 15.38 8.56 4.50
N ILE A 153 15.49 9.13 3.30
CA ILE A 153 14.44 9.20 2.30
C ILE A 153 14.89 8.35 1.12
N ILE A 154 14.04 7.43 0.69
CA ILE A 154 14.32 6.54 -0.44
C ILE A 154 13.23 6.75 -1.48
N ALA A 155 13.62 7.12 -2.70
CA ALA A 155 12.70 7.25 -3.81
C ALA A 155 12.96 6.17 -4.86
N PHE A 156 11.87 5.65 -5.41
CA PHE A 156 11.87 4.63 -6.46
C PHE A 156 11.15 5.16 -7.69
N CYS A 157 11.77 5.00 -8.86
CA CYS A 157 11.20 5.32 -10.16
C CYS A 157 11.81 4.38 -11.20
N SER A 158 10.96 3.63 -11.93
CA SER A 158 11.46 2.79 -13.02
C SER A 158 11.80 3.66 -14.24
N PRO A 159 12.59 3.14 -15.20
CA PRO A 159 12.88 3.89 -16.43
C PRO A 159 11.61 4.25 -17.21
N VAL A 160 10.60 3.38 -17.17
CA VAL A 160 9.27 3.67 -17.75
C VAL A 160 8.58 4.81 -16.99
N GLY A 161 8.69 4.83 -15.65
CA GLY A 161 8.19 5.92 -14.82
C GLY A 161 8.83 7.28 -15.17
N LEU A 162 10.15 7.31 -15.39
CA LEU A 162 10.87 8.49 -15.85
C LEU A 162 10.37 8.97 -17.23
N GLU A 163 10.17 8.06 -18.17
CA GLU A 163 9.63 8.40 -19.49
C GLU A 163 8.18 8.92 -19.42
N ILE A 164 7.37 8.41 -18.49
CA ILE A 164 6.03 8.95 -18.22
C ILE A 164 6.13 10.36 -17.64
N LEU A 165 7.04 10.61 -16.69
CA LEU A 165 7.26 11.93 -16.08
C LEU A 165 7.73 12.97 -17.10
N LYS A 166 8.54 12.57 -18.10
CA LYS A 166 8.94 13.48 -19.20
C LYS A 166 7.75 13.92 -20.08
N LYS A 167 6.74 13.06 -20.22
CA LYS A 167 5.61 13.28 -21.14
C LYS A 167 4.39 13.87 -20.46
N THR A 168 4.27 13.70 -19.14
CA THR A 168 3.12 14.18 -18.39
C THR A 168 3.07 15.70 -18.33
N LYS A 169 1.86 16.25 -18.34
CA LYS A 169 1.60 17.66 -18.07
C LYS A 169 1.04 17.90 -16.66
N GLN A 170 0.66 16.84 -15.98
CA GLN A 170 -0.01 16.91 -14.69
C GLN A 170 0.45 15.77 -13.79
N ILE A 171 0.79 16.12 -12.56
CA ILE A 171 1.19 15.18 -11.52
C ILE A 171 0.23 15.36 -10.35
N HIS A 172 -0.27 14.25 -9.83
CA HIS A 172 -0.99 14.17 -8.57
C HIS A 172 -0.12 13.50 -7.54
N VAL A 173 -0.22 13.95 -6.31
CA VAL A 173 0.54 13.40 -5.19
C VAL A 173 -0.40 13.03 -4.07
N ASP A 174 -0.10 11.92 -3.42
CA ASP A 174 -0.81 11.47 -2.23
C ASP A 174 0.13 10.64 -1.37
N GLY A 175 -0.15 10.55 -0.08
CA GLY A 175 0.63 9.74 0.83
C GLY A 175 -0.23 8.71 1.54
N THR A 176 0.17 7.44 1.43
CA THR A 176 -0.50 6.31 2.09
C THR A 176 0.27 5.83 3.32
N PHE A 177 -0.49 5.42 4.35
CA PHE A 177 0.05 4.90 5.60
C PHE A 177 -0.20 3.39 5.76
N LYS A 178 -1.32 2.90 5.22
CA LYS A 178 -1.77 1.52 5.43
C LYS A 178 -0.92 0.50 4.69
N SER A 179 -0.42 0.88 3.51
CA SER A 179 0.39 0.07 2.61
C SER A 179 1.89 0.31 2.78
N THR A 180 2.31 1.05 3.80
CA THR A 180 3.71 1.40 4.02
C THR A 180 4.42 0.36 4.90
N PRO A 181 5.67 -0.02 4.58
CA PRO A 181 6.50 -0.85 5.47
C PRO A 181 6.65 -0.22 6.85
N LYS A 182 6.49 -1.00 7.93
CA LYS A 182 6.44 -0.49 9.32
C LYS A 182 7.66 0.32 9.79
N ILE A 183 8.80 0.14 9.12
CA ILE A 183 10.03 0.88 9.41
C ILE A 183 10.00 2.32 8.87
N PHE A 184 9.02 2.65 8.02
CA PHE A 184 8.73 3.98 7.52
C PHE A 184 7.36 4.45 8.04
N TYR A 185 7.18 5.77 8.10
CA TYR A 185 5.94 6.39 8.53
C TYR A 185 4.91 6.44 7.39
N GLN A 186 5.36 6.77 6.18
CA GLN A 186 4.47 6.97 5.03
C GLN A 186 5.17 6.61 3.72
N THR A 187 4.38 6.15 2.74
CA THR A 187 4.77 6.09 1.33
C THR A 187 4.10 7.26 0.64
N TYR A 188 4.88 8.14 0.05
CA TYR A 188 4.42 9.27 -0.74
C TYR A 188 4.53 8.92 -2.23
N GLY A 189 3.42 8.97 -2.97
CA GLY A 189 3.35 8.57 -4.37
C GLY A 189 3.11 9.75 -5.29
N LEU A 190 3.94 9.88 -6.33
CA LEU A 190 3.69 10.78 -7.46
C LEU A 190 3.06 9.96 -8.58
N HIS A 191 1.91 10.43 -9.04
CA HIS A 191 1.14 9.78 -10.09
C HIS A 191 0.98 10.75 -11.26
N SER A 192 1.38 10.33 -12.45
CA SER A 192 1.30 11.13 -13.66
C SER A 192 -0.01 10.88 -14.39
N TRP A 193 -0.64 11.94 -14.90
CA TRP A 193 -1.79 11.83 -15.80
C TRP A 193 -1.34 11.84 -17.26
N LEU A 194 -1.52 10.71 -17.94
CA LEU A 194 -1.14 10.55 -19.35
C LEU A 194 -2.21 9.71 -20.08
N PHE A 195 -2.54 10.07 -21.32
CA PHE A 195 -3.52 9.35 -22.17
C PHE A 195 -4.88 9.07 -21.49
N GLY A 196 -5.37 9.98 -20.66
CA GLY A 196 -6.66 9.79 -19.97
C GLY A 196 -6.61 8.82 -18.78
N GLN A 197 -5.41 8.44 -18.32
CA GLN A 197 -5.21 7.49 -17.23
C GLN A 197 -4.15 7.99 -16.23
N MET A 198 -4.31 7.59 -14.97
CA MET A 198 -3.30 7.80 -13.92
C MET A 198 -2.30 6.64 -13.88
N PHE A 199 -1.02 6.98 -13.94
CA PHE A 199 0.09 6.06 -13.79
C PHE A 199 0.91 6.39 -12.54
N PRO A 200 1.18 5.42 -11.65
CA PRO A 200 2.15 5.66 -10.59
C PRO A 200 3.54 5.80 -11.19
N SER A 201 4.22 6.89 -10.89
CA SER A 201 5.51 7.23 -11.51
C SER A 201 6.66 7.18 -10.51
N VAL A 202 6.47 7.73 -9.31
CA VAL A 202 7.48 7.72 -8.25
C VAL A 202 6.84 7.29 -6.94
N TYR A 203 7.57 6.49 -6.17
CA TYR A 203 7.23 6.17 -4.79
C TYR A 203 8.35 6.63 -3.88
N VAL A 204 8.01 7.24 -2.75
CA VAL A 204 8.99 7.75 -1.79
C VAL A 204 8.65 7.25 -0.40
N LEU A 205 9.62 6.62 0.26
CA LEU A 205 9.49 6.17 1.64
C LEU A 205 10.00 7.27 2.58
N LEU A 206 9.14 7.69 3.51
CA LEU A 206 9.39 8.76 4.46
C LEU A 206 9.39 8.24 5.90
N GLY A 207 10.42 8.60 6.67
CA GLY A 207 10.53 8.24 8.09
C GLY A 207 9.61 9.05 9.01
N GLN A 208 9.14 10.23 8.59
CA GLN A 208 8.30 11.13 9.39
C GLN A 208 7.40 12.00 8.49
N LYS A 209 6.44 12.74 9.08
CA LYS A 209 5.50 13.64 8.37
C LYS A 209 5.66 15.13 8.70
N THR A 210 6.86 15.57 9.06
CA THR A 210 7.11 16.98 9.41
C THR A 210 7.36 17.82 8.16
N GLU A 211 7.07 19.12 8.23
CA GLU A 211 7.31 20.06 7.11
C GLU A 211 8.75 20.00 6.60
N ARG A 212 9.73 19.94 7.52
CA ARG A 212 11.16 19.78 7.20
C ARG A 212 11.42 18.57 6.29
N ILE A 213 10.78 17.45 6.57
CA ILE A 213 10.95 16.21 5.80
C ILE A 213 10.30 16.30 4.43
N TYR A 214 9.11 16.91 4.33
CA TYR A 214 8.48 17.19 3.04
C TYR A 214 9.32 18.13 2.18
N ARG A 215 9.85 19.23 2.75
CA ARG A 215 10.74 20.16 2.02
C ARG A 215 11.98 19.46 1.49
N LYS A 216 12.64 18.66 2.35
CA LYS A 216 13.80 17.85 1.97
C LYS A 216 13.47 16.86 0.86
N MET A 217 12.37 16.11 1.00
CA MET A 217 11.88 15.18 -0.01
C MET A 217 11.69 15.87 -1.37
N LEU A 218 11.00 17.01 -1.39
CA LEU A 218 10.72 17.75 -2.62
C LEU A 218 11.99 18.29 -3.27
N SER A 219 12.98 18.73 -2.49
CA SER A 219 14.30 19.15 -3.01
C SER A 219 15.01 17.98 -3.69
N LEU A 220 15.13 16.84 -2.99
CA LEU A 220 15.78 15.64 -3.52
C LEU A 220 15.08 15.12 -4.79
N LEU A 221 13.74 15.16 -4.83
CA LEU A 221 12.98 14.81 -6.02
C LEU A 221 13.25 15.76 -7.19
N LYS A 222 13.31 17.07 -6.94
CA LYS A 222 13.65 18.07 -7.98
C LYS A 222 15.04 17.80 -8.54
N GLU A 223 16.03 17.61 -7.67
CA GLU A 223 17.42 17.34 -8.05
C GLU A 223 17.54 16.05 -8.89
N ALA A 224 17.03 14.93 -8.37
CA ALA A 224 17.10 13.65 -9.07
C ALA A 224 16.34 13.65 -10.40
N CYS A 225 15.18 14.31 -10.47
CA CYS A 225 14.44 14.41 -11.73
C CYS A 225 15.14 15.34 -12.73
N HIS A 226 15.77 16.41 -12.25
CA HIS A 226 16.54 17.33 -13.09
C HIS A 226 17.73 16.63 -13.76
N GLU A 227 18.43 15.74 -13.06
CA GLU A 227 19.49 14.90 -13.63
C GLU A 227 19.00 14.02 -14.80
N HIS A 228 17.71 13.68 -14.81
CA HIS A 228 17.06 12.95 -15.90
C HIS A 228 16.38 13.86 -16.94
N GLY A 229 16.63 15.18 -16.89
CA GLY A 229 16.04 16.16 -17.81
C GLY A 229 14.56 16.44 -17.56
N ILE A 230 14.06 16.17 -16.35
CA ILE A 230 12.66 16.40 -15.95
C ILE A 230 12.60 17.58 -15.00
N ILE A 231 11.84 18.61 -15.37
CA ILE A 231 11.59 19.78 -14.52
C ILE A 231 10.30 19.54 -13.73
N LEU A 232 10.44 19.18 -12.45
CA LEU A 232 9.29 19.07 -11.55
C LEU A 232 8.95 20.42 -10.94
N ASN A 233 7.80 20.98 -11.34
CA ASN A 233 7.25 22.13 -10.66
C ASN A 233 6.25 21.70 -9.57
N PHE A 234 6.70 21.75 -8.31
CA PHE A 234 5.87 21.50 -7.12
C PHE A 234 5.22 22.77 -6.54
N GLU A 235 5.38 23.93 -7.17
CA GLU A 235 4.86 25.21 -6.66
C GLU A 235 3.32 25.20 -6.59
N ASN A 236 2.67 24.50 -7.53
CA ASN A 236 1.22 24.27 -7.57
C ASN A 236 0.71 23.34 -6.45
N LEU A 237 1.60 22.59 -5.80
CA LEU A 237 1.26 21.73 -4.66
C LEU A 237 1.54 22.42 -3.34
N LEU A 238 2.56 23.28 -3.31
CA LEU A 238 2.87 24.08 -2.15
C LEU A 238 1.82 25.16 -1.88
N TRP A 239 1.13 25.72 -2.87
CA TRP A 239 0.32 26.91 -2.65
C TRP A 239 -0.83 26.70 -1.64
N ALA A 240 -1.72 25.71 -1.86
CA ALA A 240 -2.84 25.42 -0.96
C ALA A 240 -2.35 24.87 0.38
N VAL A 241 -1.27 24.07 0.37
CA VAL A 241 -0.65 23.57 1.60
C VAL A 241 -0.03 24.72 2.40
N ASN A 242 0.64 25.68 1.76
CA ASN A 242 1.22 26.87 2.38
C ASN A 242 0.14 27.78 2.95
N ILE A 243 -0.97 27.95 2.23
CA ILE A 243 -2.14 28.69 2.74
C ILE A 243 -2.63 28.02 4.03
N ILE A 244 -2.79 26.70 4.06
CA ILE A 244 -3.26 25.96 5.25
C ILE A 244 -2.23 25.99 6.38
N LEU A 245 -0.94 25.81 6.08
CA LEU A 245 0.14 25.89 7.07
C LEU A 245 0.25 27.31 7.66
N ARG A 246 0.05 28.33 6.83
CA ARG A 246 0.08 29.74 7.27
C ARG A 246 -0.95 29.99 8.36
N ILE A 247 -2.16 29.40 8.28
CA ILE A 247 -3.21 29.51 9.31
C ILE A 247 -2.70 29.08 10.69
N ASP A 248 -1.92 27.99 10.75
CA ASP A 248 -1.33 27.50 12.00
C ASP A 248 -0.25 28.47 12.49
N THR A 249 0.65 28.89 11.61
CA THR A 249 1.78 29.77 11.98
C THR A 249 1.36 31.15 12.47
N ILE A 250 0.25 31.70 11.97
CA ILE A 250 -0.27 33.01 12.41
C ILE A 250 -1.21 32.87 13.62
N GLY A 251 -1.41 31.67 14.16
CA GLY A 251 -2.26 31.45 15.34
C GLY A 251 -3.77 31.42 15.07
N LEU A 252 -4.18 31.32 13.80
CA LEU A 252 -5.61 31.37 13.41
C LEU A 252 -6.29 29.98 13.43
N LYS A 253 -5.57 28.91 13.76
CA LYS A 253 -6.06 27.53 13.69
C LYS A 253 -7.30 27.27 14.55
N ILE A 254 -7.37 27.83 15.75
CA ILE A 254 -8.52 27.65 16.64
C ILE A 254 -9.77 28.30 16.02
N ALA A 255 -9.65 29.55 15.55
CA ALA A 255 -10.72 30.29 14.91
C ALA A 255 -11.19 29.62 13.60
N TYR A 256 -10.25 29.16 12.77
CA TYR A 256 -10.54 28.44 11.52
C TYR A 256 -11.32 27.14 11.74
N ASN A 257 -11.05 26.42 12.82
CA ASN A 257 -11.76 25.18 13.14
C ASN A 257 -13.10 25.40 13.86
N SER A 258 -13.31 26.58 14.44
CA SER A 258 -14.45 26.88 15.30
C SER A 258 -15.50 27.79 14.65
N ASN A 259 -15.16 28.49 13.57
CA ASN A 259 -16.04 29.46 12.90
C ASN A 259 -16.14 29.20 11.39
N ASP A 260 -17.35 28.85 10.93
CA ASP A 260 -17.63 28.51 9.54
C ASP A 260 -17.44 29.70 8.58
N ASP A 261 -17.71 30.93 9.01
CA ASP A 261 -17.52 32.13 8.17
C ASP A 261 -16.03 32.40 7.93
N ILE A 262 -15.19 32.22 8.96
CA ILE A 262 -13.73 32.33 8.86
C ILE A 262 -13.19 31.23 7.94
N GLN A 263 -13.69 30.01 8.12
CA GLN A 263 -13.31 28.88 7.27
C GLN A 263 -13.68 29.15 5.81
N PHE A 264 -14.89 29.64 5.56
CA PHE A 264 -15.37 29.99 4.22
C PHE A 264 -14.52 31.10 3.60
N PHE A 265 -14.24 32.16 4.35
CA PHE A 265 -13.39 33.26 3.91
C PHE A 265 -12.01 32.76 3.46
N ILE A 266 -11.33 31.98 4.29
CA ILE A 266 -10.01 31.42 3.94
C ILE A 266 -10.07 30.46 2.76
N LYS A 267 -11.08 29.59 2.71
CA LYS A 267 -11.28 28.68 1.58
C LYS A 267 -11.56 29.44 0.28
N SER A 268 -12.11 30.65 0.33
CA SER A 268 -12.34 31.47 -0.86
C SER A 268 -11.02 31.83 -1.56
N PHE A 269 -9.92 32.03 -0.83
CA PHE A 269 -8.59 32.22 -1.42
C PHE A 269 -8.10 30.95 -2.14
N ILE A 270 -8.37 29.77 -1.57
CA ILE A 270 -8.05 28.49 -2.23
C ILE A 270 -8.88 28.31 -3.52
N THR A 271 -10.11 28.84 -3.56
CA THR A 271 -10.93 28.77 -4.78
C THR A 271 -10.46 29.68 -5.90
N LEU A 272 -9.59 30.67 -5.65
CA LEU A 272 -9.03 31.52 -6.72
C LEU A 272 -8.27 30.71 -7.77
N SER A 273 -7.66 29.59 -7.38
CA SER A 273 -7.05 28.67 -8.34
C SER A 273 -8.03 28.11 -9.37
N MET A 274 -9.33 28.14 -9.12
CA MET A 274 -10.34 27.62 -10.04
C MET A 274 -10.98 28.73 -10.88
N VAL A 275 -10.65 29.99 -10.64
CA VAL A 275 -11.17 31.15 -11.37
C VAL A 275 -10.36 31.36 -12.64
N PRO A 276 -10.97 31.60 -13.82
CA PRO A 276 -10.23 31.96 -15.02
C PRO A 276 -9.27 33.13 -14.77
N LEU A 277 -8.06 33.08 -15.32
CA LEU A 277 -7.00 34.09 -15.09
C LEU A 277 -7.49 35.53 -15.36
N ASP A 278 -8.30 35.72 -16.41
CA ASP A 278 -8.91 36.99 -16.80
C ASP A 278 -9.97 37.52 -15.82
N LYS A 279 -10.34 36.70 -14.83
CA LYS A 279 -11.36 36.97 -13.81
C LYS A 279 -10.81 36.93 -12.39
N ILE A 280 -9.52 36.69 -12.21
CA ILE A 280 -8.91 36.58 -10.88
C ILE A 280 -9.03 37.89 -10.10
N ASP A 281 -8.75 39.04 -10.72
CA ASP A 281 -8.82 40.34 -10.03
C ASP A 281 -10.25 40.65 -9.58
N GLU A 282 -11.24 40.35 -10.42
CA GLU A 282 -12.67 40.50 -10.11
C GLU A 282 -13.07 39.60 -8.92
N ALA A 283 -12.68 38.31 -8.96
CA ALA A 283 -12.95 37.38 -7.87
C ALA A 283 -12.23 37.75 -6.57
N PHE A 284 -11.01 38.27 -6.66
CA PHE A 284 -10.25 38.75 -5.50
C PHE A 284 -10.92 39.98 -4.87
N GLY A 285 -11.42 40.92 -5.69
CA GLY A 285 -12.23 42.04 -5.23
C GLY A 285 -13.45 41.60 -4.41
N ILE A 286 -14.19 40.59 -4.88
CA ILE A 286 -15.34 40.01 -4.16
C ILE A 286 -14.92 39.42 -2.80
N ILE A 287 -13.75 38.76 -2.73
CA ILE A 287 -13.22 38.23 -1.47
C ILE A 287 -12.94 39.36 -0.48
N LEU A 288 -12.34 40.47 -0.94
CA LEU A 288 -12.06 41.63 -0.09
C LEU A 288 -13.34 42.34 0.37
N GLU A 289 -14.38 42.41 -0.46
CA GLU A 289 -15.69 42.91 -0.03
C GLU A 289 -16.31 42.01 1.06
N ASN A 290 -16.21 40.70 0.90
CA ASN A 290 -16.70 39.74 1.90
C ASN A 290 -15.87 39.77 3.19
N LYS A 291 -14.58 40.12 3.12
CA LYS A 291 -13.75 40.39 4.31
C LYS A 291 -14.38 41.47 5.18
N ASN A 292 -14.81 42.58 4.56
CA ASN A 292 -15.39 43.70 5.31
C ASN A 292 -16.70 43.28 6.00
N LYS A 293 -17.56 42.53 5.30
CA LYS A 293 -18.78 41.96 5.91
C LYS A 293 -18.49 40.99 7.05
N LEU A 294 -17.45 40.17 6.92
CA LEU A 294 -17.00 39.27 7.99
C LEU A 294 -16.51 40.07 9.20
N PHE A 295 -15.74 41.13 8.98
CA PHE A 295 -15.21 41.97 10.05
C PHE A 295 -16.35 42.71 10.77
N GLU A 296 -17.32 43.23 10.04
CA GLU A 296 -18.56 43.78 10.61
C GLU A 296 -19.33 42.73 11.42
N LYS A 297 -19.44 41.48 10.93
CA LYS A 297 -20.10 40.40 11.68
C LYS A 297 -19.36 40.05 12.98
N LEU A 298 -18.04 39.92 12.93
CA LEU A 298 -17.21 39.64 14.11
C LEU A 298 -17.26 40.79 15.11
N THR A 299 -17.27 42.03 14.64
CA THR A 299 -17.29 43.23 15.51
C THR A 299 -18.70 43.64 15.98
N SER A 300 -19.76 43.35 15.24
CA SER A 300 -21.15 43.61 15.66
C SER A 300 -21.57 42.72 16.84
N ASN A 301 -20.95 41.55 17.00
CA ASN A 301 -21.07 40.74 18.21
C ASN A 301 -20.56 41.48 19.46
N LEU A 302 -19.60 42.42 19.34
CA LEU A 302 -19.16 43.28 20.45
C LEU A 302 -20.21 44.33 20.84
N LEU A 303 -20.95 44.89 19.87
CA LEU A 303 -21.93 45.95 20.12
C LEU A 303 -23.23 45.44 20.76
N THR A 304 -23.55 44.16 20.57
CA THR A 304 -24.73 43.52 21.18
C THR A 304 -24.48 43.13 22.66
N ILE A 305 -23.21 43.10 23.09
CA ILE A 305 -22.76 42.69 24.43
C ILE A 305 -22.36 43.90 25.29
N GLY A 306 -22.53 45.13 24.80
CA GLY A 306 -22.26 46.39 25.51
C GLY A 306 -23.11 46.67 26.78
N SER A 307 -23.81 45.68 27.33
CA SER A 307 -24.49 45.78 28.64
C SER A 307 -24.23 44.60 29.57
N SER A 308 -23.30 43.69 29.27
CA SER A 308 -22.86 42.68 30.23
C SER A 308 -21.46 42.20 29.89
N ASN A 309 -20.48 42.45 30.78
CA ASN A 309 -19.20 41.72 30.76
C ASN A 309 -19.50 40.22 30.86
N ASN A 310 -19.49 39.51 29.73
CA ASN A 310 -19.49 38.07 29.70
C ASN A 310 -18.49 37.60 28.65
N LEU A 311 -17.50 36.86 29.15
CA LEU A 311 -16.65 35.96 28.41
C LEU A 311 -17.49 35.14 27.42
N LEU A 312 -16.94 34.92 26.22
CA LEU A 312 -17.41 33.85 25.35
C LEU A 312 -17.15 32.51 26.04
N THR A 313 -18.13 32.01 26.79
CA THR A 313 -18.18 30.59 27.09
C THR A 313 -18.58 29.89 25.79
N ILE A 314 -17.59 29.38 25.07
CA ILE A 314 -17.83 28.49 23.93
C ILE A 314 -18.42 27.21 24.53
N SER A 315 -19.75 27.16 24.62
CA SER A 315 -20.44 25.92 24.96
C SER A 315 -20.17 24.94 23.82
N SER A 316 -19.33 23.95 24.08
CA SER A 316 -19.24 22.76 23.25
C SER A 316 -20.62 22.11 23.29
N SER A 317 -21.48 22.41 22.31
CA SER A 317 -22.56 21.49 21.99
C SER A 317 -21.87 20.25 21.44
N ALA A 318 -21.55 19.33 22.35
CA ALA A 318 -21.22 17.97 22.01
C ALA A 318 -22.47 17.43 21.30
N ARG A 319 -22.50 17.56 19.97
CA ARG A 319 -23.45 16.83 19.14
C ARG A 319 -23.12 15.37 19.34
N GLY A 320 -23.85 14.79 20.29
CA GLY A 320 -23.90 13.37 20.57
C GLY A 320 -24.04 12.64 19.25
N ARG A 321 -23.14 11.68 19.06
CA ARG A 321 -23.27 10.64 18.04
C ARG A 321 -24.70 10.09 18.15
N GLY A 322 -25.51 10.36 17.14
CA GLY A 322 -26.81 9.72 16.97
C GLY A 322 -26.61 8.23 16.81
N GLY A 323 -26.75 7.49 17.91
CA GLY A 323 -26.93 6.06 17.91
C GLY A 323 -28.39 5.74 18.18
N ALA A 324 -29.06 5.10 17.21
CA ALA A 324 -29.95 3.96 17.44
C ALA A 324 -30.64 3.53 16.14
N ARG A 325 -30.24 2.39 15.58
CA ARG A 325 -31.18 1.30 15.26
C ARG A 325 -30.48 -0.03 15.55
N GLY A 326 -30.86 -0.64 16.67
CA GLY A 326 -30.40 -1.95 17.07
C GLY A 326 -31.03 -3.06 16.22
N ARG A 327 -30.30 -4.17 16.08
CA ARG A 327 -30.85 -5.53 16.16
C ARG A 327 -29.80 -6.39 16.86
N GLY A 328 -30.22 -7.00 17.97
CA GLY A 328 -29.35 -7.76 18.85
C GLY A 328 -29.14 -9.21 18.41
N ARG A 329 -28.20 -9.87 19.11
CA ARG A 329 -28.26 -11.21 19.72
C ARG A 329 -26.83 -11.72 19.92
N GLY A 330 -26.55 -12.27 21.10
CA GLY A 330 -25.42 -13.18 21.28
C GLY A 330 -24.59 -12.95 22.54
N ARG A 331 -24.91 -13.71 23.58
CA ARG A 331 -24.23 -13.79 24.88
C ARG A 331 -22.85 -14.47 24.74
N GLY A 332 -21.88 -14.07 25.56
CA GLY A 332 -20.64 -14.81 25.77
C GLY A 332 -19.83 -14.28 26.95
N ARG A 333 -19.86 -15.00 28.07
CA ARG A 333 -19.23 -14.71 29.38
C ARG A 333 -17.70 -14.88 29.32
N GLY A 334 -16.93 -14.11 30.10
CA GLY A 334 -15.49 -14.39 30.23
C GLY A 334 -14.65 -13.48 31.15
N ARG A 335 -14.93 -13.52 32.46
CA ARG A 335 -14.00 -13.40 33.62
C ARG A 335 -12.83 -12.39 33.62
N SER A 336 -12.93 -11.50 34.61
CA SER A 336 -11.92 -10.64 35.23
C SER A 336 -10.61 -11.33 35.60
N ARG A 337 -9.48 -10.66 35.35
CA ARG A 337 -8.27 -10.66 36.21
C ARG A 337 -7.60 -9.29 36.13
N GLY A 338 -7.72 -8.50 37.19
CA GLY A 338 -6.84 -7.37 37.44
C GLY A 338 -5.54 -7.84 38.10
N ARG A 339 -4.43 -7.15 37.80
CA ARG A 339 -3.28 -6.97 38.69
C ARG A 339 -2.65 -5.59 38.42
N GLY A 340 -2.37 -4.88 39.51
CA GLY A 340 -1.94 -3.48 39.62
C GLY A 340 -0.60 -3.16 38.95
N LEU A 341 -0.40 -1.88 38.57
CA LEU A 341 0.12 -0.81 39.42
C LEU A 341 1.60 -1.01 39.79
N GLY A 342 2.45 -0.41 38.97
CA GLY A 342 3.80 0.02 39.31
C GLY A 342 4.00 1.43 38.72
N ARG A 343 3.52 2.44 39.44
CA ARG A 343 3.81 3.87 39.17
C ARG A 343 5.26 4.13 39.63
N GLY A 344 6.18 4.26 38.69
CA GLY A 344 7.43 4.99 38.89
C GLY A 344 7.20 6.45 38.52
N GLN A 345 7.37 7.33 39.50
CA GLN A 345 7.34 8.78 39.37
C GLN A 345 8.62 9.31 38.70
N ASN A 346 8.46 10.52 38.13
CA ASN A 346 9.46 11.53 37.77
C ASN A 346 10.26 11.34 36.48
N VAL A 347 9.66 11.83 35.40
CA VAL A 347 10.36 12.79 34.53
C VAL A 347 9.46 14.03 34.45
N GLU A 348 9.79 15.02 35.28
CA GLU A 348 9.35 16.41 35.09
C GLU A 348 9.97 16.97 33.79
N ASN A 349 9.27 17.96 33.22
CA ASN A 349 9.69 18.83 32.13
C ASN A 349 9.58 18.30 30.70
N SER A 350 8.35 18.31 30.19
CA SER A 350 8.00 19.22 29.08
C SER A 350 6.48 19.21 28.88
N GLU A 351 5.74 19.60 29.92
CA GLU A 351 4.44 20.21 29.67
C GLU A 351 4.72 21.50 28.89
N GLN A 352 4.55 21.44 27.57
CA GLN A 352 4.29 22.64 26.79
C GLN A 352 3.04 23.26 27.40
N LEU A 353 3.25 24.24 28.28
CA LEU A 353 2.28 25.27 28.63
C LEU A 353 1.88 25.97 27.33
N THR A 354 0.95 25.38 26.58
CA THR A 354 0.13 26.14 25.65
C THR A 354 -0.80 26.98 26.52
N LEU A 355 -0.35 28.18 26.84
CA LEU A 355 -1.24 29.28 27.20
C LEU A 355 -2.29 29.34 26.07
N GLU A 356 -3.49 28.84 26.33
CA GLU A 356 -4.66 29.08 25.48
C GLU A 356 -4.95 30.59 25.59
N ILE A 357 -4.32 31.38 24.72
CA ILE A 357 -4.69 32.77 24.53
C ILE A 357 -6.06 32.73 23.86
N GLU A 358 -7.12 32.98 24.62
CA GLU A 358 -8.43 33.32 24.06
C GLU A 358 -8.27 34.60 23.24
N LEU A 359 -8.15 34.46 21.92
CA LEU A 359 -8.09 35.59 21.00
C LEU A 359 -9.47 36.25 20.95
N ASN A 360 -9.54 37.54 21.26
CA ASN A 360 -10.75 38.33 21.07
C ASN A 360 -11.02 38.56 19.56
N GLU A 361 -12.23 39.01 19.22
CA GLU A 361 -12.62 39.21 17.81
C GLU A 361 -11.75 40.25 17.09
N SER A 362 -11.23 41.26 17.79
CA SER A 362 -10.31 42.26 17.23
C SER A 362 -8.98 41.63 16.81
N ASP A 363 -8.43 40.75 17.64
CA ASP A 363 -7.19 40.04 17.34
C ASP A 363 -7.38 39.04 16.19
N ILE A 364 -8.53 38.37 16.11
CA ILE A 364 -8.89 37.54 14.94
C ILE A 364 -8.91 38.38 13.66
N CYS A 365 -9.49 39.58 13.68
CA CYS A 365 -9.51 40.46 12.52
C CYS A 365 -8.08 40.84 12.08
N LYS A 366 -7.20 41.22 13.01
CA LYS A 366 -5.78 41.50 12.70
C LYS A 366 -5.06 40.30 12.09
N LEU A 367 -5.30 39.10 12.62
CA LEU A 367 -4.71 37.88 12.08
C LEU A 367 -5.23 37.58 10.67
N LEU A 368 -6.50 37.84 10.39
CA LEU A 368 -7.07 37.74 9.04
C LEU A 368 -6.45 38.79 8.09
N GLU A 369 -6.21 40.03 8.55
CA GLU A 369 -5.47 41.03 7.75
C GLU A 369 -4.06 40.58 7.43
N ASN A 370 -3.33 40.05 8.41
CA ASN A 370 -1.99 39.50 8.20
C ASN A 370 -1.99 38.33 7.21
N PHE A 371 -3.03 37.50 7.23
CA PHE A 371 -3.22 36.44 6.25
C PHE A 371 -3.41 37.00 4.84
N VAL A 372 -4.26 38.02 4.68
CA VAL A 372 -4.49 38.67 3.37
C VAL A 372 -3.20 39.31 2.86
N ALA A 373 -2.48 40.06 3.69
CA ALA A 373 -1.21 40.69 3.33
C ALA A 373 -0.19 39.64 2.87
N TYR A 374 -0.01 38.56 3.64
CA TYR A 374 0.83 37.44 3.24
C TYR A 374 0.42 36.87 1.88
N PHE A 375 -0.88 36.69 1.66
CA PHE A 375 -1.37 36.10 0.43
C PHE A 375 -1.08 36.99 -0.78
N VAL A 376 -1.31 38.30 -0.65
CA VAL A 376 -1.01 39.29 -1.70
C VAL A 376 0.49 39.31 -1.98
N ASP A 377 1.31 39.53 -0.95
CA ASP A 377 2.78 39.63 -1.05
C ASP A 377 3.42 38.37 -1.64
N THR A 378 2.81 37.20 -1.41
CA THR A 378 3.37 35.92 -1.87
C THR A 378 2.84 35.53 -3.24
N TRP A 379 1.53 35.60 -3.46
CA TRP A 379 0.86 34.93 -4.60
C TRP A 379 0.35 35.88 -5.69
N PHE A 380 0.28 37.18 -5.42
CA PHE A 380 -0.13 38.20 -6.39
C PHE A 380 1.03 39.13 -6.77
N GLU A 381 1.68 39.73 -5.77
CA GLU A 381 2.76 40.71 -5.96
C GLU A 381 4.15 40.07 -5.82
N GLY A 382 4.20 38.85 -5.30
CA GLY A 382 5.44 38.09 -5.13
C GLY A 382 6.00 37.57 -6.46
N GLY A 383 7.12 36.84 -6.37
CA GLY A 383 7.76 36.23 -7.54
C GLY A 383 7.03 35.02 -8.14
N PHE A 384 5.84 34.68 -7.67
CA PHE A 384 5.06 33.54 -8.17
C PHE A 384 4.02 34.03 -9.18
N ASP A 385 4.16 33.63 -10.44
CA ASP A 385 3.17 33.91 -11.49
C ASP A 385 1.82 33.23 -11.16
N THR A 386 0.72 33.96 -11.34
CA THR A 386 -0.65 33.45 -11.17
C THR A 386 -0.97 32.23 -12.04
N GLU A 387 -0.31 32.08 -13.20
CA GLU A 387 -0.46 30.89 -14.05
C GLU A 387 0.01 29.60 -13.36
N ILE A 388 0.95 29.71 -12.42
CA ILE A 388 1.54 28.57 -11.72
C ILE A 388 0.47 27.91 -10.84
N TRP A 389 -0.20 28.65 -9.97
CA TRP A 389 -1.17 28.08 -9.03
C TRP A 389 -2.61 28.02 -9.57
N ASN A 390 -2.87 28.52 -10.78
CA ASN A 390 -4.19 28.46 -11.40
C ASN A 390 -4.47 27.14 -12.13
N HIS A 391 -5.64 26.59 -11.86
CA HIS A 391 -6.15 25.33 -12.39
C HIS A 391 -7.43 25.48 -13.22
N ALA A 392 -7.92 26.69 -13.49
CA ALA A 392 -9.19 26.91 -14.19
C ALA A 392 -9.24 26.20 -15.56
N LYS A 393 -8.11 26.26 -16.30
CA LYS A 393 -7.92 25.61 -17.61
C LYS A 393 -7.40 24.16 -17.52
N THR A 394 -7.28 23.57 -16.33
CA THR A 394 -6.77 22.19 -16.19
C THR A 394 -7.80 21.21 -16.77
N ILE A 395 -7.40 20.50 -17.83
CA ILE A 395 -8.17 19.45 -18.51
C ILE A 395 -7.58 18.10 -18.05
N GLY A 396 -8.20 17.52 -17.02
CA GLY A 396 -7.73 16.29 -16.36
C GLY A 396 -8.46 16.08 -15.03
N PRO A 397 -8.20 14.99 -14.29
CA PRO A 397 -8.77 14.78 -12.98
C PRO A 397 -8.31 15.90 -12.05
N ARG A 398 -9.28 16.56 -11.43
CA ARG A 398 -9.04 17.61 -10.43
C ARG A 398 -9.02 17.06 -9.00
N THR A 399 -9.52 15.84 -8.81
CA THR A 399 -9.61 15.16 -7.51
C THR A 399 -8.67 13.96 -7.46
N ASN A 400 -8.19 13.62 -6.26
CA ASN A 400 -7.35 12.45 -6.02
C ASN A 400 -8.11 11.11 -6.10
N ASN A 401 -9.35 11.07 -6.60
CA ASN A 401 -10.18 9.86 -6.64
C ASN A 401 -9.49 8.66 -7.31
N HIS A 402 -8.71 8.92 -8.39
CA HIS A 402 -7.96 7.88 -9.07
C HIS A 402 -6.78 7.37 -8.24
N VAL A 403 -6.10 8.27 -7.53
CA VAL A 403 -4.99 7.95 -6.63
C VAL A 403 -5.50 7.17 -5.41
N GLU A 404 -6.60 7.61 -4.80
CA GLU A 404 -7.30 6.88 -3.73
C GLU A 404 -7.76 5.48 -4.19
N GLY A 405 -8.31 5.38 -5.40
CA GLY A 405 -8.69 4.12 -6.01
C GLY A 405 -7.51 3.17 -6.25
N PHE A 406 -6.34 3.72 -6.64
CA PHE A 406 -5.09 2.96 -6.73
C PHE A 406 -4.64 2.48 -5.35
N HIS A 407 -4.56 3.35 -4.36
CA HIS A 407 -4.16 2.99 -2.99
C HIS A 407 -5.11 1.95 -2.37
N ASN A 408 -6.41 2.04 -2.64
CA ASN A 408 -7.39 1.05 -2.21
C ASN A 408 -7.15 -0.33 -2.85
N ARG A 409 -6.77 -0.38 -4.14
CA ARG A 409 -6.39 -1.63 -4.80
C ARG A 409 -5.09 -2.20 -4.23
N LEU A 410 -4.07 -1.35 -4.05
CA LEU A 410 -2.80 -1.73 -3.43
C LEU A 410 -3.00 -2.33 -2.03
N ASN A 411 -3.87 -1.70 -1.22
CA ASN A 411 -4.22 -2.19 0.11
C ASN A 411 -4.90 -3.56 0.11
N LYS A 412 -5.59 -3.94 -0.97
CA LYS A 412 -6.20 -5.28 -1.12
C LYS A 412 -5.17 -6.35 -1.49
N TRP A 413 -4.11 -5.96 -2.19
CA TRP A 413 -3.07 -6.86 -2.68
C TRP A 413 -1.99 -7.15 -1.62
N ILE A 414 -1.63 -6.15 -0.81
CA ILE A 414 -0.62 -6.30 0.24
C ILE A 414 -1.19 -7.11 1.42
N ARG A 415 -0.55 -8.25 1.73
CA ARG A 415 -0.85 -9.05 2.93
C ARG A 415 -0.17 -8.44 4.16
N LYS A 416 -0.87 -8.43 5.31
CA LYS A 416 -0.33 -7.92 6.58
C LYS A 416 0.27 -9.06 7.41
N PRO A 417 1.37 -8.83 8.16
CA PRO A 417 2.13 -7.57 8.29
C PRO A 417 2.99 -7.30 7.06
N ILE A 418 3.11 -6.01 6.69
CA ILE A 418 3.87 -5.56 5.51
C ILE A 418 5.36 -5.72 5.79
N ASP A 419 6.00 -6.63 5.06
CA ASP A 419 7.45 -6.80 5.01
C ASP A 419 8.05 -5.93 3.89
N LEU A 420 9.19 -5.27 4.13
CA LEU A 420 9.81 -4.38 3.14
C LEU A 420 10.20 -5.17 1.89
N ALA A 421 10.75 -6.38 2.05
CA ALA A 421 11.12 -7.21 0.91
C ALA A 421 9.91 -7.67 0.07
N GLN A 422 8.74 -7.83 0.71
CA GLN A 422 7.48 -8.11 0.01
C GLN A 422 6.89 -6.85 -0.63
N TYR A 423 7.15 -5.68 -0.05
CA TYR A 423 6.67 -4.40 -0.57
C TYR A 423 7.45 -3.93 -1.80
N LEU A 424 8.76 -4.22 -1.83
CA LEU A 424 9.66 -3.87 -2.94
C LEU A 424 9.64 -4.88 -4.09
N ARG A 425 9.05 -6.07 -3.90
CA ARG A 425 8.70 -7.02 -4.98
C ARG A 425 7.32 -6.68 -5.51
#